data_AF-G5A1J7-F1
#
_entry.id   AF-G5A1J7-F1
#
_cell.length_a   1.000
_cell.length_b   1.000
_cell.length_c   1.000
_cell.angle_alpha   90.00
_cell.angle_beta   90.00
_cell.angle_gamma   90.00
#
_symmetry.space_group_name_H-M   'P 1'
#
loop_
_entity.id
_entity.type
_entity.pdbx_description
1 polymer ?
#
loop_
_entity_poly.entity_id
_entity_poly.type
_entity_poly.pdbx_seq_one_letter_code
_entity_poly.pdbx_strand_id
1 'polypeptide(L)'
;MARARRYKPELQPDSAFLFGPKLDTDGFVYVGSGEDADPFIFGVTSLALIDSCLRFCHSGDFAQFHADATFKVSDLGYLVITCGFTDRGHSYQVGVFFVVSRRTEHEYTECLRSFADVVRHVRGATLRIDATMSDAEDAQFLALENVPSFANATKLMCYFHVMYNVRKRTQHLPFDERRNVMNSIVDMHFTQSLLEFEPTRDREIANWRKQTHLVEFADYFEQQWLTGRYWRCQLYHNPEGYALTNNPCENLNGGLKHFLQRRKHHMCRLLEKI
;
A
#
# COMPACT_ATOMS: atom_id res chain seq x y z
N MET A 1 4.88 -26.36 -9.03
CA MET A 1 4.30 -25.79 -7.78
C MET A 1 2.91 -25.21 -7.97
N ALA A 2 2.67 -24.33 -8.95
CA ALA A 2 1.35 -23.70 -9.12
C ALA A 2 0.18 -24.68 -9.31
N ARG A 3 0.40 -25.79 -10.03
CA ARG A 3 -0.62 -26.85 -10.19
C ARG A 3 -1.00 -27.58 -8.90
N ALA A 4 -0.12 -27.60 -7.88
CA ALA A 4 -0.29 -28.39 -6.67
C ALA A 4 -0.93 -27.63 -5.51
N ARG A 5 -0.87 -26.29 -5.51
CA ARG A 5 -1.30 -25.43 -4.39
C ARG A 5 -2.45 -24.50 -4.79
N ARG A 6 -3.43 -24.96 -5.55
CA ARG A 6 -4.67 -24.18 -5.81
C ARG A 6 -5.64 -24.27 -4.64
N TYR A 7 -6.58 -23.34 -4.56
CA TYR A 7 -7.71 -23.45 -3.63
C TYR A 7 -8.49 -24.76 -3.87
N LYS A 8 -8.85 -25.44 -2.79
CA LYS A 8 -9.79 -26.56 -2.77
C LYS A 8 -10.67 -26.43 -1.52
N PRO A 9 -11.96 -26.81 -1.58
CA PRO A 9 -12.87 -26.70 -0.44
C PRO A 9 -12.37 -27.42 0.83
N GLU A 10 -11.56 -28.47 0.66
CA GLU A 10 -11.06 -29.31 1.76
C GLU A 10 -9.74 -28.80 2.38
N LEU A 11 -9.20 -27.66 1.90
CA LEU A 11 -7.97 -27.09 2.46
C LEU A 11 -8.18 -26.68 3.92
N GLN A 12 -7.18 -26.99 4.75
CA GLN A 12 -7.16 -26.51 6.13
C GLN A 12 -7.02 -24.99 6.17
N PRO A 13 -7.56 -24.30 7.20
CA PRO A 13 -7.57 -22.84 7.25
C PRO A 13 -6.21 -22.17 7.02
N ASP A 14 -5.15 -22.70 7.63
CA ASP A 14 -3.80 -22.15 7.56
C ASP A 14 -3.00 -22.63 6.33
N SER A 15 -3.58 -23.50 5.50
CA SER A 15 -2.91 -23.96 4.29
C SER A 15 -2.88 -22.86 3.24
N ALA A 16 -1.67 -22.42 2.92
CA ALA A 16 -1.46 -21.46 1.85
C ALA A 16 -1.83 -22.04 0.48
N PHE A 17 -2.48 -21.24 -0.35
CA PHE A 17 -2.78 -21.55 -1.73
C PHE A 17 -2.47 -20.35 -2.64
N LEU A 18 -2.25 -20.67 -3.91
CA LEU A 18 -1.93 -19.74 -4.97
C LEU A 18 -3.17 -19.42 -5.79
N PHE A 19 -3.24 -18.18 -6.24
CA PHE A 19 -4.24 -17.67 -7.18
C PHE A 19 -3.59 -16.62 -8.08
N GLY A 20 -4.30 -16.16 -9.10
CA GLY A 20 -3.80 -15.14 -10.01
C GLY A 20 -4.91 -14.64 -10.93
N PRO A 21 -4.58 -13.67 -11.80
CA PRO A 21 -5.57 -12.99 -12.64
C PRO A 21 -6.13 -13.87 -13.75
N LYS A 22 -5.38 -14.91 -14.15
CA LYS A 22 -5.72 -15.77 -15.29
C LYS A 22 -5.54 -17.24 -14.92
N LEU A 23 -6.32 -18.09 -15.58
CA LEU A 23 -6.14 -19.53 -15.59
C LEU A 23 -5.62 -19.99 -16.96
N ASP A 24 -4.80 -21.03 -16.99
CA ASP A 24 -4.38 -21.71 -18.22
C ASP A 24 -5.51 -22.60 -18.76
N THR A 25 -5.28 -23.22 -19.92
CA THR A 25 -6.26 -24.10 -20.58
C THR A 25 -6.66 -25.31 -19.74
N ASP A 26 -5.83 -25.68 -18.77
CA ASP A 26 -6.04 -26.81 -17.87
C ASP A 26 -6.66 -26.37 -16.52
N GLY A 27 -7.02 -25.08 -16.39
CA GLY A 27 -7.66 -24.51 -15.20
C GLY A 27 -6.70 -24.27 -14.03
N PHE A 28 -5.40 -24.19 -14.27
CA PHE A 28 -4.39 -23.81 -13.27
C PHE A 28 -4.04 -22.33 -13.35
N VAL A 29 -3.49 -21.76 -12.28
CA VAL A 29 -3.05 -20.37 -12.28
C VAL A 29 -2.00 -20.15 -13.37
N TYR A 30 -2.33 -19.28 -14.33
CA TYR A 30 -1.39 -18.79 -15.33
C TYR A 30 -0.62 -17.62 -14.73
N VAL A 31 0.69 -17.78 -14.59
CA VAL A 31 1.54 -16.81 -13.91
C VAL A 31 2.22 -15.82 -14.83
N GLY A 32 2.26 -16.06 -16.15
CA GLY A 32 3.03 -15.24 -17.11
C GLY A 32 4.52 -15.61 -17.18
N SER A 33 5.17 -15.18 -18.26
CA SER A 33 6.60 -15.34 -18.53
C SER A 33 7.48 -14.28 -17.86
N GLY A 34 6.90 -13.12 -17.54
CA GLY A 34 7.61 -11.97 -16.97
C GLY A 34 8.05 -10.93 -17.99
N GLU A 35 7.77 -11.15 -19.28
CA GLU A 35 7.96 -10.16 -20.34
C GLU A 35 6.97 -9.00 -20.21
N ASP A 36 7.26 -7.87 -20.86
CA ASP A 36 6.42 -6.67 -20.78
C ASP A 36 5.01 -6.90 -21.32
N ALA A 37 4.86 -7.76 -22.32
CA ALA A 37 3.56 -8.14 -22.89
C ALA A 37 2.84 -9.23 -22.07
N ASP A 38 3.55 -9.88 -21.16
CA ASP A 38 3.08 -11.06 -20.42
C ASP A 38 3.66 -11.07 -18.99
N PRO A 39 3.21 -10.12 -18.14
CA PRO A 39 3.78 -9.88 -16.84
C PRO A 39 3.61 -11.08 -15.92
N PHE A 40 4.61 -11.29 -15.07
CA PHE A 40 4.59 -12.37 -14.12
C PHE A 40 3.78 -11.95 -12.89
N ILE A 41 2.66 -12.60 -12.59
CA ILE A 41 1.76 -12.26 -11.47
C ILE A 41 1.20 -13.52 -10.81
N PHE A 42 1.35 -13.63 -9.49
CA PHE A 42 0.53 -14.53 -8.68
C PHE A 42 0.36 -14.02 -7.25
N GLY A 43 -0.72 -14.43 -6.60
CA GLY A 43 -1.02 -14.19 -5.19
C GLY A 43 -0.87 -15.45 -4.34
N VAL A 44 -0.49 -15.26 -3.08
CA VAL A 44 -0.43 -16.27 -2.02
C VAL A 44 -1.31 -15.80 -0.87
N THR A 45 -2.25 -16.65 -0.46
CA THR A 45 -3.10 -16.40 0.71
C THR A 45 -3.50 -17.72 1.37
N SER A 46 -4.23 -17.67 2.47
CA SER A 46 -4.88 -18.82 3.09
C SER A 46 -6.31 -18.46 3.49
N LEU A 47 -7.10 -19.48 3.80
CA LEU A 47 -8.46 -19.25 4.30
C LEU A 47 -8.44 -18.43 5.60
N ALA A 48 -7.50 -18.70 6.50
CA ALA A 48 -7.33 -17.97 7.74
C ALA A 48 -6.99 -16.49 7.51
N LEU A 49 -6.16 -16.17 6.51
CA LEU A 49 -5.84 -14.78 6.15
C LEU A 49 -7.06 -14.05 5.55
N ILE A 50 -7.79 -14.70 4.64
CA ILE A 50 -9.04 -14.17 4.08
C ILE A 50 -10.06 -13.90 5.18
N ASP A 51 -10.29 -14.88 6.06
CA ASP A 51 -11.23 -14.76 7.17
C ASP A 51 -10.81 -13.66 8.14
N SER A 52 -9.50 -13.51 8.38
CA SER A 52 -8.97 -12.41 9.16
C SER A 52 -9.33 -11.06 8.55
N CYS A 53 -9.08 -10.86 7.26
CA CYS A 53 -9.42 -9.62 6.56
C CYS A 53 -10.91 -9.31 6.60
N LEU A 54 -11.75 -10.32 6.40
CA LEU A 54 -13.20 -10.16 6.42
C LEU A 54 -13.72 -9.74 7.79
N ARG A 55 -13.09 -10.18 8.89
CA ARG A 55 -13.43 -9.68 10.23
C ARG A 55 -13.28 -8.16 10.34
N PHE A 56 -12.25 -7.56 9.73
CA PHE A 56 -12.09 -6.09 9.70
C PHE A 56 -13.12 -5.43 8.78
N CYS A 57 -13.35 -6.02 7.61
CA CYS A 57 -14.28 -5.46 6.62
C CYS A 57 -15.74 -5.47 7.12
N HIS A 58 -16.11 -6.43 7.97
CA HIS A 58 -17.49 -6.73 8.35
C HIS A 58 -17.82 -6.52 9.83
N SER A 59 -16.87 -6.10 10.68
CA SER A 59 -17.16 -5.80 12.09
C SER A 59 -18.10 -4.60 12.28
N GLY A 60 -18.31 -3.80 11.22
CA GLY A 60 -19.03 -2.53 11.29
C GLY A 60 -18.10 -1.34 11.56
N ASP A 61 -16.84 -1.60 11.94
CA ASP A 61 -15.81 -0.60 12.14
C ASP A 61 -15.25 -0.08 10.81
N PHE A 62 -14.45 0.99 10.90
CA PHE A 62 -13.72 1.53 9.76
C PHE A 62 -12.57 0.59 9.38
N ALA A 63 -12.55 0.15 8.12
CA ALA A 63 -11.55 -0.76 7.58
C ALA A 63 -10.53 0.01 6.73
N GLN A 64 -9.28 0.03 7.20
CA GLN A 64 -8.17 0.67 6.50
C GLN A 64 -7.30 -0.38 5.80
N PHE A 65 -7.24 -0.32 4.48
CA PHE A 65 -6.41 -1.20 3.64
C PHE A 65 -5.01 -0.62 3.45
N HIS A 66 -4.00 -1.48 3.45
CA HIS A 66 -2.60 -1.15 3.28
C HIS A 66 -2.01 -1.99 2.15
N ALA A 67 -1.15 -1.39 1.34
CA ALA A 67 -0.34 -2.10 0.37
C ALA A 67 1.06 -1.47 0.26
N ASP A 68 2.10 -2.29 0.23
CA ASP A 68 3.48 -1.86 0.02
C ASP A 68 4.27 -2.85 -0.84
N ALA A 69 5.12 -2.32 -1.71
CA ALA A 69 5.97 -3.07 -2.62
C ALA A 69 7.39 -3.20 -2.06
N THR A 70 7.81 -4.43 -1.75
CA THR A 70 9.15 -4.73 -1.25
C THR A 70 10.03 -5.44 -2.26
N PHE A 71 11.27 -4.94 -2.39
CA PHE A 71 12.30 -5.46 -3.29
C PHE A 71 13.27 -6.43 -2.59
N LYS A 72 14.18 -7.01 -3.39
CA LYS A 72 15.34 -7.82 -2.97
C LYS A 72 14.98 -9.15 -2.32
N VAL A 73 13.84 -9.72 -2.69
CA VAL A 73 13.37 -11.04 -2.24
C VAL A 73 13.63 -12.12 -3.30
N SER A 74 13.57 -11.76 -4.59
CA SER A 74 13.84 -12.62 -5.74
C SER A 74 15.23 -12.36 -6.36
N ASP A 75 15.84 -13.40 -6.92
CA ASP A 75 17.07 -13.30 -7.73
C ASP A 75 16.82 -12.69 -9.12
N LEU A 76 15.62 -12.87 -9.67
CA LEU A 76 15.16 -12.21 -10.90
C LEU A 76 14.81 -10.73 -10.72
N GLY A 77 14.86 -10.22 -9.48
CA GLY A 77 14.50 -8.83 -9.18
C GLY A 77 13.00 -8.58 -9.06
N TYR A 78 12.18 -9.62 -9.14
CA TYR A 78 10.74 -9.52 -8.88
C TYR A 78 10.49 -9.01 -7.45
N LEU A 79 9.42 -8.25 -7.31
CA LEU A 79 9.03 -7.62 -6.06
C LEU A 79 7.86 -8.38 -5.44
N VAL A 80 7.72 -8.25 -4.12
CA VAL A 80 6.56 -8.74 -3.40
C VAL A 80 5.70 -7.55 -3.00
N ILE A 81 4.43 -7.55 -3.37
CA ILE A 81 3.45 -6.61 -2.84
C ILE A 81 2.78 -7.26 -1.64
N THR A 82 2.87 -6.65 -0.48
CA THR A 82 2.15 -7.10 0.71
C THR A 82 0.92 -6.26 0.90
N CYS A 83 -0.21 -6.94 1.13
CA CYS A 83 -1.48 -6.28 1.38
C CYS A 83 -2.05 -6.72 2.72
N GLY A 84 -2.64 -5.79 3.45
CA GLY A 84 -3.24 -6.07 4.75
C GLY A 84 -4.21 -5.00 5.21
N PHE A 85 -4.72 -5.18 6.41
CA PHE A 85 -5.75 -4.34 7.01
C PHE A 85 -5.34 -3.92 8.42
N THR A 86 -5.78 -2.74 8.84
CA THR A 86 -5.72 -2.30 10.24
C THR A 86 -7.09 -1.88 10.76
N ASP A 87 -7.26 -2.01 12.07
CA ASP A 87 -8.36 -1.44 12.85
C ASP A 87 -7.88 -0.32 13.79
N ARG A 88 -8.81 0.20 14.60
CA ARG A 88 -8.57 1.17 15.67
C ARG A 88 -7.60 0.66 16.75
N GLY A 89 -7.45 -0.66 16.89
CA GLY A 89 -6.49 -1.27 17.82
C GLY A 89 -5.06 -1.26 17.28
N HIS A 90 -4.82 -0.68 16.10
CA HIS A 90 -3.57 -0.76 15.35
C HIS A 90 -3.13 -2.20 15.09
N SER A 91 -4.07 -3.15 15.09
CA SER A 91 -3.78 -4.55 14.80
C SER A 91 -3.69 -4.73 13.29
N TYR A 92 -2.51 -5.13 12.82
CA TYR A 92 -2.28 -5.39 11.41
C TYR A 92 -2.49 -6.85 11.06
N GLN A 93 -3.28 -7.09 10.02
CA GLN A 93 -3.57 -8.43 9.52
C GLN A 93 -3.25 -8.51 8.04
N VAL A 94 -2.42 -9.49 7.70
CA VAL A 94 -2.05 -9.75 6.32
C VAL A 94 -3.22 -10.42 5.60
N GLY A 95 -3.52 -9.97 4.39
CA GLY A 95 -4.50 -10.63 3.53
C GLY A 95 -3.88 -11.44 2.42
N VAL A 96 -2.82 -10.92 1.81
CA VAL A 96 -2.21 -11.54 0.64
C VAL A 96 -0.78 -11.03 0.42
N PHE A 97 0.05 -11.93 -0.10
CA PHE A 97 1.31 -11.59 -0.74
C PHE A 97 1.17 -11.77 -2.25
N PHE A 98 1.54 -10.77 -3.04
CA PHE A 98 1.70 -10.94 -4.48
C PHE A 98 3.16 -10.97 -4.84
N VAL A 99 3.53 -11.80 -5.80
CA VAL A 99 4.80 -11.64 -6.51
C VAL A 99 4.49 -11.10 -7.89
N VAL A 100 5.18 -10.02 -8.25
CA VAL A 100 5.04 -9.39 -9.57
C VAL A 100 6.39 -9.09 -10.20
N SER A 101 6.46 -9.23 -11.53
CA SER A 101 7.68 -8.86 -12.28
C SER A 101 7.87 -7.35 -12.38
N ARG A 102 6.79 -6.57 -12.39
CA ARG A 102 6.81 -5.13 -12.61
C ARG A 102 5.88 -4.39 -11.66
N ARG A 103 6.14 -3.08 -11.57
CA ARG A 103 5.45 -2.15 -10.69
C ARG A 103 4.70 -1.09 -11.52
N THR A 104 3.83 -1.54 -12.43
CA THR A 104 2.98 -0.64 -13.23
C THR A 104 1.54 -0.69 -12.74
N GLU A 105 0.73 0.25 -13.21
CA GLU A 105 -0.71 0.30 -12.92
C GLU A 105 -1.40 -1.02 -13.28
N HIS A 106 -0.98 -1.67 -14.36
CA HIS A 106 -1.55 -2.93 -14.81
C HIS A 106 -1.34 -4.04 -13.77
N GLU A 107 -0.10 -4.28 -13.31
CA GLU A 107 0.15 -5.35 -12.34
C GLU A 107 -0.56 -5.09 -11.00
N TYR A 108 -0.57 -3.85 -10.50
CA TYR A 108 -1.33 -3.53 -9.29
C TYR A 108 -2.84 -3.77 -9.48
N THR A 109 -3.39 -3.37 -10.63
CA THR A 109 -4.81 -3.55 -10.93
C THR A 109 -5.17 -5.04 -10.96
N GLU A 110 -4.36 -5.86 -11.63
CA GLU A 110 -4.55 -7.31 -11.68
C GLU A 110 -4.41 -7.96 -10.29
N CYS A 111 -3.44 -7.53 -9.48
CA CYS A 111 -3.29 -8.00 -8.10
C CYS A 111 -4.52 -7.68 -7.24
N LEU A 112 -4.93 -6.41 -7.19
CA LEU A 112 -6.05 -5.96 -6.37
C LEU A 112 -7.38 -6.58 -6.82
N ARG A 113 -7.60 -6.68 -8.14
CA ARG A 113 -8.78 -7.37 -8.71
C ARG A 113 -8.77 -8.85 -8.33
N SER A 114 -7.65 -9.54 -8.53
CA SER A 114 -7.50 -10.96 -8.16
C SER A 114 -7.76 -11.18 -6.67
N PHE A 115 -7.33 -10.25 -5.81
CA PHE A 115 -7.60 -10.35 -4.37
C PHE A 115 -9.09 -10.25 -4.05
N ALA A 116 -9.78 -9.28 -4.64
CA ALA A 116 -11.22 -9.15 -4.47
C ALA A 116 -11.98 -10.38 -5.01
N ASP A 117 -11.55 -10.91 -6.15
CA ASP A 117 -12.18 -12.06 -6.80
C ASP A 117 -11.94 -13.35 -6.02
N VAL A 118 -10.74 -13.59 -5.48
CA VAL A 118 -10.48 -14.78 -4.68
C VAL A 118 -11.27 -14.76 -3.37
N VAL A 119 -11.41 -13.59 -2.72
CA VAL A 119 -12.24 -13.44 -1.51
C VAL A 119 -13.70 -13.75 -1.82
N ARG A 120 -14.23 -13.22 -2.94
CA ARG A 120 -15.59 -13.51 -3.40
C ARG A 120 -15.77 -14.98 -3.76
N HIS A 121 -14.82 -15.59 -4.45
CA HIS A 121 -14.89 -16.99 -4.86
C HIS A 121 -14.90 -17.93 -3.66
N VAL A 122 -14.04 -17.68 -2.68
CA VAL A 122 -13.78 -18.58 -1.55
C VAL A 122 -14.79 -18.41 -0.40
N ARG A 123 -15.37 -17.22 -0.26
CA ARG A 123 -16.30 -16.89 0.85
C ARG A 123 -17.65 -16.33 0.43
N GLY A 124 -17.87 -16.05 -0.86
CA GLY A 124 -19.08 -15.34 -1.30
C GLY A 124 -19.15 -13.89 -0.78
N ALA A 125 -18.05 -13.35 -0.27
CA ALA A 125 -17.98 -12.06 0.40
C ALA A 125 -17.30 -10.99 -0.46
N THR A 126 -17.63 -9.73 -0.23
CA THR A 126 -16.94 -8.58 -0.84
C THR A 126 -16.07 -7.88 0.19
N LEU A 127 -14.89 -7.44 -0.25
CA LEU A 127 -14.04 -6.55 0.53
C LEU A 127 -14.74 -5.18 0.66
N ARG A 128 -14.98 -4.74 1.90
CA ARG A 128 -15.44 -3.40 2.22
C ARG A 128 -14.25 -2.63 2.76
N ILE A 129 -13.91 -1.51 2.12
CA ILE A 129 -12.73 -0.72 2.43
C ILE A 129 -13.17 0.73 2.55
N ASP A 130 -12.99 1.33 3.72
CA ASP A 130 -13.37 2.72 3.95
C ASP A 130 -12.22 3.68 3.59
N ALA A 131 -10.97 3.24 3.77
CA ALA A 131 -9.79 3.98 3.33
C ALA A 131 -8.62 3.09 2.90
N THR A 132 -7.75 3.63 2.07
CA THR A 132 -6.48 3.02 1.66
C THR A 132 -5.34 3.89 2.15
N MET A 133 -4.34 3.28 2.78
CA MET A 133 -3.10 3.91 3.17
C MET A 133 -2.00 3.41 2.23
N SER A 134 -1.57 4.30 1.33
CA SER A 134 -0.66 3.94 0.24
C SER A 134 0.61 4.80 0.26
N ASP A 135 1.54 4.44 -0.61
CA ASP A 135 2.73 5.23 -0.87
C ASP A 135 2.41 6.32 -1.91
N ALA A 136 3.36 7.25 -2.11
CA ALA A 136 3.25 8.30 -3.12
C ALA A 136 3.62 7.75 -4.50
N GLU A 137 2.83 6.80 -5.01
CA GLU A 137 3.09 6.07 -6.24
C GLU A 137 1.88 6.04 -7.18
N ASP A 138 2.04 6.62 -8.38
CA ASP A 138 0.93 6.81 -9.33
C ASP A 138 0.32 5.48 -9.78
N ALA A 139 1.16 4.47 -10.05
CA ALA A 139 0.72 3.15 -10.47
C ALA A 139 -0.20 2.49 -9.42
N GLN A 140 0.15 2.61 -8.14
CA GLN A 140 -0.65 2.07 -7.04
C GLN A 140 -1.94 2.87 -6.87
N PHE A 141 -1.87 4.20 -6.91
CA PHE A 141 -3.03 5.08 -6.78
C PHE A 141 -4.07 4.80 -7.87
N LEU A 142 -3.64 4.76 -9.14
CA LEU A 142 -4.52 4.54 -10.28
C LEU A 142 -5.16 3.14 -10.23
N ALA A 143 -4.41 2.12 -9.82
CA ALA A 143 -4.96 0.78 -9.63
C ALA A 143 -6.06 0.73 -8.55
N LEU A 144 -5.89 1.45 -7.45
CA LEU A 144 -6.91 1.55 -6.39
C LEU A 144 -8.19 2.26 -6.89
N GLU A 145 -8.07 3.26 -7.76
CA GLU A 145 -9.22 3.92 -8.41
C GLU A 145 -9.94 2.98 -9.41
N ASN A 146 -9.18 2.13 -10.11
CA ASN A 146 -9.72 1.30 -11.20
C ASN A 146 -10.36 -0.02 -10.74
N VAL A 147 -10.15 -0.44 -9.49
CA VAL A 147 -10.72 -1.70 -8.98
C VAL A 147 -11.96 -1.40 -8.13
N PRO A 148 -13.17 -1.89 -8.49
CA PRO A 148 -14.42 -1.51 -7.84
C PRO A 148 -14.46 -1.66 -6.31
N SER A 149 -13.81 -2.69 -5.76
CA SER A 149 -13.76 -2.92 -4.30
C SER A 149 -12.95 -1.86 -3.54
N PHE A 150 -12.12 -1.07 -4.23
CA PHE A 150 -11.22 -0.06 -3.65
C PHE A 150 -11.56 1.36 -4.14
N ALA A 151 -12.25 1.48 -5.27
CA ALA A 151 -12.52 2.75 -5.96
C ALA A 151 -13.24 3.78 -5.09
N ASN A 152 -14.12 3.37 -4.19
CA ASN A 152 -14.86 4.30 -3.32
C ASN A 152 -14.15 4.61 -2.00
N ALA A 153 -13.04 3.93 -1.69
CA ALA A 153 -12.30 4.17 -0.46
C ALA A 153 -11.65 5.56 -0.47
N THR A 154 -11.49 6.14 0.71
CA THR A 154 -10.70 7.37 0.87
C THR A 154 -9.23 7.06 0.68
N LYS A 155 -8.58 7.72 -0.28
CA LYS A 155 -7.15 7.57 -0.54
C LYS A 155 -6.38 8.47 0.40
N LEU A 156 -5.81 7.87 1.44
CA LEU A 156 -4.98 8.53 2.43
C LEU A 156 -3.51 8.41 2.01
N MET A 157 -2.77 9.47 2.28
CA MET A 157 -1.35 9.53 2.01
C MET A 157 -0.55 9.23 3.28
N CYS A 158 0.29 8.20 3.22
CA CYS A 158 1.22 7.86 4.29
C CYS A 158 2.09 9.07 4.69
N TYR A 159 1.92 9.56 5.92
CA TYR A 159 2.64 10.73 6.41
C TYR A 159 4.16 10.54 6.42
N PHE A 160 4.63 9.33 6.72
CA PHE A 160 6.06 9.00 6.62
C PHE A 160 6.59 9.24 5.21
N HIS A 161 5.84 8.85 4.16
CA HIS A 161 6.25 9.04 2.78
C HIS A 161 6.23 10.51 2.36
N VAL A 162 5.32 11.34 2.89
CA VAL A 162 5.37 12.80 2.73
C VAL A 162 6.70 13.34 3.28
N MET A 163 6.99 13.04 4.54
CA MET A 163 8.20 13.53 5.22
C MET A 163 9.49 13.01 4.59
N TYR A 164 9.50 11.76 4.13
CA TYR A 164 10.61 11.17 3.41
C TYR A 164 10.92 11.89 2.09
N ASN A 165 9.88 12.19 1.29
CA ASN A 165 10.03 12.92 0.03
C ASN A 165 10.42 14.39 0.27
N VAL A 166 9.83 15.05 1.25
CA VAL A 166 10.20 16.41 1.66
C VAL A 166 11.67 16.48 2.08
N ARG A 167 12.14 15.52 2.89
CA ARG A 167 13.55 15.44 3.31
C ARG A 167 14.50 15.29 2.13
N LYS A 168 14.15 14.48 1.13
CA LYS A 168 14.93 14.37 -0.11
C LYS A 168 14.96 15.68 -0.88
N ARG A 169 13.79 16.31 -1.05
CA ARG A 169 13.65 17.57 -1.81
C ARG A 169 14.44 18.70 -1.17
N THR A 170 14.48 18.77 0.15
CA THR A 170 15.13 19.84 0.93
C THR A 170 16.56 19.52 1.36
N GLN A 171 17.15 18.39 0.93
CA GLN A 171 18.46 17.94 1.42
C GLN A 171 19.61 18.93 1.21
N HIS A 172 19.48 19.80 0.21
CA HIS A 172 20.45 20.81 -0.18
C HIS A 172 20.37 22.09 0.68
N LEU A 173 19.29 22.26 1.45
CA LEU A 173 19.07 23.42 2.30
C LEU A 173 19.86 23.32 3.61
N PRO A 174 20.19 24.47 4.23
CA PRO A 174 20.76 24.52 5.57
C PRO A 174 19.92 23.76 6.61
N PHE A 175 20.53 23.35 7.72
CA PHE A 175 19.85 22.58 8.77
C PHE A 175 18.62 23.31 9.34
N ASP A 176 18.76 24.59 9.69
CA ASP A 176 17.67 25.36 10.29
C ASP A 176 16.48 25.51 9.33
N GLU A 177 16.75 25.70 8.04
CA GLU A 177 15.72 25.75 6.98
C GLU A 177 14.97 24.43 6.86
N ARG A 178 15.70 23.31 6.81
CA ARG A 178 15.08 21.98 6.80
C ARG A 178 14.22 21.75 8.03
N ARG A 179 14.70 22.15 9.21
CA ARG A 179 13.93 22.05 10.46
C ARG A 179 12.65 22.88 10.39
N ASN A 180 12.73 24.12 9.92
CA ASN A 180 11.58 25.02 9.81
C ASN A 180 10.51 24.46 8.87
N VAL A 181 10.91 23.98 7.68
CA VAL A 181 10.00 23.32 6.73
C VAL A 181 9.33 22.10 7.36
N MET A 182 10.09 21.25 8.03
CA MET A 182 9.55 20.04 8.66
C MET A 182 8.57 20.37 9.79
N ASN A 183 8.87 21.35 10.63
CA ASN A 183 7.97 21.81 11.70
C ASN A 183 6.66 22.38 11.13
N SER A 184 6.75 23.20 10.07
CA SER A 184 5.58 23.75 9.38
C SER A 184 4.64 22.64 8.86
N ILE A 185 5.22 21.54 8.35
CA ILE A 185 4.45 20.39 7.85
C ILE A 185 3.87 19.56 9.01
N VAL A 186 4.58 19.44 10.12
CA VAL A 186 4.07 18.83 11.36
C VAL A 186 2.84 19.61 11.84
N ASP A 187 2.92 20.94 11.89
CA ASP A 187 1.79 21.80 12.29
C ASP A 187 0.58 21.59 11.38
N MET A 188 0.78 21.56 10.06
CA MET A 188 -0.29 21.26 9.10
C MET A 188 -0.86 19.84 9.26
N HIS A 189 0.00 18.84 9.46
CA HIS A 189 -0.41 17.44 9.58
C HIS A 189 -1.29 17.18 10.81
N PHE A 190 -0.94 17.75 11.97
CA PHE A 190 -1.63 17.49 13.23
C PHE A 190 -2.87 18.36 13.48
N THR A 191 -3.30 19.15 12.50
CA THR A 191 -4.58 19.86 12.56
C THR A 191 -5.76 18.89 12.71
N GLN A 192 -6.73 19.23 13.55
CA GLN A 192 -7.85 18.33 13.88
C GLN A 192 -9.11 18.59 13.05
N SER A 193 -9.11 19.65 12.23
CA SER A 193 -10.21 19.96 11.33
C SER A 193 -9.76 20.81 10.16
N LEU A 194 -10.61 20.90 9.14
CA LEU A 194 -10.40 21.82 8.02
C LEU A 194 -10.29 23.28 8.48
N LEU A 195 -11.07 23.67 9.51
CA LEU A 195 -11.06 25.02 10.08
C LEU A 195 -9.72 25.40 10.74
N GLU A 196 -9.02 24.42 11.31
CA GLU A 196 -7.67 24.63 11.84
C GLU A 196 -6.60 24.53 10.74
N PHE A 197 -6.84 23.65 9.76
CA PHE A 197 -5.91 23.38 8.68
C PHE A 197 -5.72 24.57 7.75
N GLU A 198 -6.79 25.18 7.26
CA GLU A 198 -6.73 26.28 6.30
C GLU A 198 -5.89 27.48 6.78
N PRO A 199 -6.12 28.06 7.97
CA PRO A 199 -5.29 29.17 8.44
C PRO A 199 -3.85 28.75 8.73
N THR A 200 -3.63 27.50 9.17
CA THR A 200 -2.27 26.96 9.40
C THR A 200 -1.53 26.83 8.07
N ARG A 201 -2.15 26.22 7.06
CA ARG A 201 -1.63 26.11 5.70
C ARG A 201 -1.26 27.48 5.14
N ASP A 202 -2.19 28.42 5.17
CA ASP A 202 -1.99 29.74 4.56
C ASP A 202 -0.84 30.50 5.23
N ARG A 203 -0.73 30.39 6.56
CA ARG A 203 0.38 30.96 7.33
C ARG A 203 1.72 30.34 6.93
N GLU A 204 1.83 29.01 6.91
CA GLU A 204 3.10 28.34 6.63
C GLU A 204 3.54 28.52 5.17
N ILE A 205 2.62 28.42 4.21
CA ILE A 205 2.89 28.71 2.81
C ILE A 205 3.37 30.16 2.64
N ALA A 206 2.69 31.12 3.25
CA ALA A 206 3.11 32.52 3.18
C ALA A 206 4.51 32.73 3.80
N ASN A 207 4.85 32.02 4.87
CA ASN A 207 6.18 32.09 5.48
C ASN A 207 7.27 31.51 4.58
N TRP A 208 7.01 30.40 3.89
CA TRP A 208 7.94 29.86 2.90
C TRP A 208 8.11 30.80 1.71
N ARG A 209 7.01 31.37 1.19
CA ARG A 209 7.03 32.27 0.03
C ARG A 209 7.75 33.61 0.28
N LYS A 210 7.87 34.05 1.54
CA LYS A 210 8.70 35.22 1.91
C LYS A 210 10.20 34.98 1.71
N GLN A 211 10.62 33.72 1.68
CA GLN A 211 12.01 33.34 1.55
C GLN A 211 12.30 32.92 0.12
N THR A 212 13.14 33.68 -0.58
CA THR A 212 13.40 33.48 -2.02
C THR A 212 13.87 32.06 -2.35
N HIS A 213 14.67 31.43 -1.49
CA HIS A 213 15.15 30.04 -1.67
C HIS A 213 14.12 28.96 -1.37
N LEU A 214 12.95 29.28 -0.80
CA LEU A 214 11.87 28.32 -0.52
C LEU A 214 10.66 28.47 -1.45
N VAL A 215 10.64 29.45 -2.36
CA VAL A 215 9.51 29.66 -3.27
C VAL A 215 9.23 28.40 -4.12
N GLU A 216 10.26 27.81 -4.73
CA GLU A 216 10.11 26.58 -5.52
C GLU A 216 9.65 25.40 -4.64
N PHE A 217 10.10 25.36 -3.38
CA PHE A 217 9.65 24.35 -2.44
C PHE A 217 8.17 24.52 -2.09
N ALA A 218 7.71 25.74 -1.87
CA ALA A 218 6.30 26.04 -1.61
C ALA A 218 5.42 25.62 -2.79
N ASP A 219 5.82 25.96 -4.03
CA ASP A 219 5.11 25.54 -5.24
C ASP A 219 5.05 24.01 -5.35
N TYR A 220 6.18 23.33 -5.12
CA TYR A 220 6.25 21.87 -5.06
C TYR A 220 5.30 21.29 -4.01
N PHE A 221 5.31 21.85 -2.79
CA PHE A 221 4.54 21.29 -1.68
C PHE A 221 3.05 21.47 -1.91
N GLU A 222 2.63 22.65 -2.37
CA GLU A 222 1.24 22.93 -2.73
C GLU A 222 0.73 22.00 -3.83
N GLN A 223 1.49 21.86 -4.91
CA GLN A 223 1.11 21.02 -6.05
C GLN A 223 1.07 19.53 -5.69
N GLN A 224 2.04 19.04 -4.92
CA GLN A 224 2.15 17.62 -4.63
C GLN A 224 1.27 17.17 -3.45
N TRP A 225 1.30 17.92 -2.35
CA TRP A 225 0.82 17.47 -1.04
C TRP A 225 -0.39 18.24 -0.51
N LEU A 226 -0.85 19.29 -1.21
CA LEU A 226 -2.04 20.04 -0.79
C LEU A 226 -3.15 20.03 -1.84
N THR A 227 -2.81 19.96 -3.12
CA THR A 227 -3.78 19.97 -4.23
C THR A 227 -3.67 18.77 -5.16
N GLY A 228 -2.52 18.08 -5.15
CA GLY A 228 -2.26 16.89 -5.96
C GLY A 228 -2.95 15.63 -5.43
N ARG A 229 -2.72 14.49 -6.09
CA ARG A 229 -3.34 13.19 -5.74
C ARG A 229 -3.06 12.74 -4.30
N TYR A 230 -1.95 13.19 -3.73
CA TYR A 230 -1.40 12.73 -2.46
C TYR A 230 -1.70 13.68 -1.29
N TRP A 231 -2.75 14.49 -1.42
CA TRP A 231 -2.99 15.60 -0.50
C TRP A 231 -3.49 15.21 0.88
N ARG A 232 -4.18 14.07 1.00
CA ARG A 232 -4.84 13.62 2.25
C ARG A 232 -3.85 12.99 3.23
N CYS A 233 -2.92 13.79 3.74
CA CYS A 233 -1.97 13.34 4.76
C CYS A 233 -2.30 13.88 6.16
N GLN A 234 -3.22 14.85 6.29
CA GLN A 234 -3.57 15.48 7.56
C GLN A 234 -4.39 14.54 8.45
N LEU A 235 -4.19 14.66 9.77
CA LEU A 235 -4.78 13.83 10.80
C LEU A 235 -6.31 13.74 10.68
N TYR A 236 -6.98 14.88 10.43
CA TYR A 236 -8.43 14.97 10.38
C TYR A 236 -9.10 14.22 9.21
N HIS A 237 -8.33 13.70 8.25
CA HIS A 237 -8.88 12.84 7.18
C HIS A 237 -9.15 11.41 7.63
N ASN A 238 -8.60 10.99 8.77
CA ASN A 238 -8.73 9.64 9.27
C ASN A 238 -9.47 9.67 10.62
N PRO A 239 -10.33 8.69 10.93
CA PRO A 239 -10.91 8.60 12.26
C PRO A 239 -9.82 8.45 13.33
N GLU A 240 -10.08 8.97 14.51
CA GLU A 240 -9.14 8.91 15.63
C GLU A 240 -8.75 7.45 15.95
N GLY A 241 -7.47 7.22 16.28
CA GLY A 241 -6.96 5.89 16.63
C GLY A 241 -6.65 4.99 15.43
N TYR A 242 -6.79 5.46 14.19
CA TYR A 242 -6.38 4.71 13.00
C TYR A 242 -5.00 5.10 12.52
N ALA A 243 -4.37 4.24 11.71
CA ALA A 243 -3.00 4.45 11.26
C ALA A 243 -2.89 5.64 10.29
N LEU A 244 -1.86 6.47 10.48
CA LEU A 244 -1.52 7.61 9.60
C LEU A 244 -0.34 7.30 8.67
N THR A 245 0.21 6.10 8.80
CA THR A 245 1.38 5.65 8.05
C THR A 245 1.17 4.20 7.59
N ASN A 246 1.95 3.82 6.58
CA ASN A 246 2.03 2.45 6.10
C ASN A 246 2.99 1.58 6.93
N ASN A 247 3.33 2.01 8.15
CA ASN A 247 4.29 1.35 9.03
C ASN A 247 4.02 -0.15 9.29
N PRO A 248 2.76 -0.61 9.38
CA PRO A 248 2.51 -2.06 9.51
C PRO A 248 2.97 -2.88 8.30
N CYS A 249 2.72 -2.40 7.08
CA CYS A 249 3.23 -3.03 5.84
C CYS A 249 4.76 -2.98 5.79
N GLU A 250 5.36 -1.84 6.11
CA GLU A 250 6.83 -1.67 6.18
C GLU A 250 7.47 -2.64 7.19
N ASN A 251 6.87 -2.80 8.37
CA ASN A 251 7.33 -3.74 9.39
C ASN A 251 7.21 -5.19 8.93
N LEU A 252 6.10 -5.57 8.29
CA LEU A 252 5.94 -6.89 7.68
C LEU A 252 7.02 -7.11 6.63
N ASN A 253 7.27 -6.14 5.77
CA ASN A 253 8.28 -6.21 4.72
C ASN A 253 9.70 -6.34 5.30
N GLY A 254 9.98 -5.65 6.40
CA GLY A 254 11.20 -5.83 7.20
C GLY A 254 11.32 -7.23 7.78
N GLY A 255 10.25 -7.75 8.38
CA GLY A 255 10.16 -9.10 8.93
C GLY A 255 10.37 -10.18 7.87
N LEU A 256 9.72 -10.05 6.72
CA LEU A 256 9.91 -10.94 5.57
C LEU A 256 11.36 -10.94 5.11
N LYS A 257 11.97 -9.76 4.92
CA LYS A 257 13.40 -9.65 4.58
C LYS A 257 14.29 -10.31 5.63
N HIS A 258 13.97 -10.16 6.92
CA HIS A 258 14.72 -10.80 7.99
C HIS A 258 14.59 -12.32 7.97
N PHE A 259 13.38 -12.85 7.79
CA PHE A 259 13.11 -14.29 7.65
C PHE A 259 13.85 -14.90 6.46
N LEU A 260 13.90 -14.17 5.33
CA LEU A 260 14.69 -14.53 4.15
C LEU A 260 16.20 -14.29 4.33
N GLN A 261 16.65 -13.89 5.52
CA GLN A 261 18.05 -13.56 5.84
C GLN A 261 18.64 -12.51 4.90
N ARG A 262 17.79 -11.64 4.35
CA ARG A 262 18.12 -10.63 3.33
C ARG A 262 18.80 -11.23 2.09
N ARG A 263 18.50 -12.49 1.78
CA ARG A 263 18.98 -13.18 0.59
C ARG A 263 17.91 -13.18 -0.49
N LYS A 264 18.37 -12.99 -1.72
CA LYS A 264 17.56 -13.23 -2.92
C LYS A 264 17.44 -14.74 -3.12
N HIS A 265 16.23 -15.20 -3.42
CA HIS A 265 15.97 -16.61 -3.67
C HIS A 265 15.47 -16.82 -5.09
N HIS A 266 15.90 -17.93 -5.70
CA HIS A 266 15.30 -18.47 -6.90
C HIS A 266 13.78 -18.58 -6.73
N MET A 267 13.01 -18.21 -7.74
CA MET A 267 11.55 -18.08 -7.64
C MET A 267 10.85 -19.30 -7.05
N CYS A 268 11.22 -20.52 -7.48
CA CYS A 268 10.65 -21.74 -6.90
C CYS A 268 10.94 -21.88 -5.39
N ARG A 269 12.13 -21.50 -4.94
CA ARG A 269 12.51 -21.55 -3.52
C ARG A 269 11.87 -20.42 -2.71
N LEU A 270 11.69 -19.25 -3.32
CA LEU A 270 10.97 -18.15 -2.69
C LEU A 270 9.53 -18.55 -2.40
N LEU A 271 8.88 -19.21 -3.36
CA LEU A 271 7.53 -19.77 -3.27
C LEU A 271 7.36 -20.89 -2.23
N GLU A 272 8.44 -21.58 -1.86
CA GLU A 272 8.39 -22.58 -0.78
C GLU A 272 8.46 -21.94 0.60
N LYS A 273 8.94 -20.70 0.67
CA LYS A 273 9.21 -19.96 1.90
C LYS A 273 8.14 -18.93 2.26
N ILE A 274 7.52 -18.31 1.25
CA ILE A 274 6.37 -17.40 1.39
C ILE A 274 5.10 -18.25 1.35
#